data_AF-A0A914CQN9-F1
#
_entry.id   AF-A0A914CQN9-F1
#
_cell.length_a   1.000
_cell.length_b   1.000
_cell.length_c   1.000
_cell.angle_alpha   90.00
_cell.angle_beta   90.00
_cell.angle_gamma   90.00
#
_symmetry.space_group_name_H-M   'P 1'
#
loop_
_entity.id
_entity.type
_entity.pdbx_description
1 polymer ?
#
loop_
_entity_poly.entity_id
_entity_poly.type
_entity_poly.pdbx_seq_one_letter_code
_entity_poly.pdbx_strand_id
1 'polypeptide(L)'
;MAPEYKLNYFDMRGHAETARLIFHYAGVPFEDRRFTHEEWPSFKPDVYKDFGYASHPYYMVFLGVEQGDKEALYKDFAKAFDELAKHIEKYLKNAGNGFLFSGGLTWIDFSASEFHDTLNGFHPELFKNHPELLKHSEKVHSLPQLQDYLKNRPKTEN
;
A
#
# COMPACT_ATOMS: atom_id res chain seq x y z
N MET A 1 2.29 25.74 7.55
CA MET A 1 2.26 25.50 6.09
C MET A 1 1.78 24.07 5.88
N ALA A 2 0.72 23.87 5.10
CA ALA A 2 0.14 22.54 4.86
C ALA A 2 1.15 21.64 4.13
N PRO A 3 1.09 20.30 4.28
CA PRO A 3 1.95 19.41 3.50
C PRO A 3 1.70 19.60 2.00
N GLU A 4 2.77 19.62 1.23
CA GLU A 4 2.74 19.62 -0.23
C GLU A 4 2.43 18.19 -0.70
N TYR A 5 1.21 17.97 -1.23
CA TYR A 5 0.79 16.65 -1.70
C TYR A 5 1.44 16.33 -3.05
N LYS A 6 1.87 15.09 -3.27
CA LYS A 6 2.40 14.60 -4.56
C LYS A 6 1.57 13.43 -5.08
N LEU A 7 0.99 13.57 -6.27
CA LEU A 7 0.31 12.51 -6.99
C LEU A 7 1.26 11.95 -8.05
N ASN A 8 1.63 10.68 -7.88
CA ASN A 8 2.54 9.95 -8.77
C ASN A 8 1.72 8.96 -9.60
N TYR A 9 1.67 9.14 -10.92
CA TYR A 9 0.97 8.21 -11.81
C TYR A 9 1.48 8.27 -13.25
N PHE A 10 1.03 7.38 -14.13
CA PHE A 10 1.31 7.48 -15.56
C PHE A 10 0.76 8.80 -16.15
N ASP A 11 1.32 9.23 -17.30
CA ASP A 11 0.74 10.30 -18.12
C ASP A 11 -0.57 9.86 -18.81
N MET A 12 -1.56 9.53 -18.00
CA MET A 12 -2.92 9.18 -18.37
C MET A 12 -3.85 9.39 -17.17
N ARG A 13 -5.16 9.29 -17.41
CA ARG A 13 -6.19 9.38 -16.38
C ARG A 13 -6.06 8.21 -15.37
N GLY A 14 -6.43 7.01 -15.81
CA GLY A 14 -6.41 5.77 -15.01
C GLY A 14 -6.96 5.95 -13.59
N HIS A 15 -6.38 5.24 -12.62
CA HIS A 15 -6.81 5.28 -11.21
C HIS A 15 -6.50 6.62 -10.52
N ALA A 16 -5.55 7.40 -11.01
CA ALA A 16 -5.20 8.68 -10.41
C ALA A 16 -6.20 9.81 -10.73
N GLU A 17 -7.05 9.64 -11.75
CA GLU A 17 -7.98 10.69 -12.16
C GLU A 17 -8.98 11.07 -11.07
N THR A 18 -9.49 10.08 -10.34
CA THR A 18 -10.38 10.35 -9.20
C THR A 18 -9.70 11.25 -8.16
N ALA A 19 -8.41 11.01 -7.88
CA ALA A 19 -7.66 11.86 -6.95
C ALA A 19 -7.46 13.28 -7.51
N ARG A 20 -7.12 13.43 -8.79
CA ARG A 20 -6.98 14.75 -9.45
C ARG A 20 -8.28 15.56 -9.35
N LEU A 21 -9.42 14.93 -9.64
CA LEU A 21 -10.72 15.58 -9.55
C LEU A 21 -11.02 16.06 -8.13
N ILE A 22 -10.72 15.23 -7.11
CA ILE A 22 -10.92 15.59 -5.70
C ILE A 22 -10.02 16.76 -5.30
N PHE A 23 -8.74 16.75 -5.68
CA PHE A 23 -7.82 17.86 -5.38
C PHE A 23 -8.30 19.19 -5.99
N HIS A 24 -8.70 19.16 -7.27
CA HIS A 24 -9.23 20.34 -7.93
C HIS A 24 -10.55 20.82 -7.34
N TYR A 25 -11.48 19.90 -7.04
CA TYR A 25 -12.76 20.24 -6.40
C TYR A 25 -12.57 20.87 -5.03
N ALA A 26 -11.64 20.32 -4.22
CA ALA A 26 -11.36 20.80 -2.87
C ALA A 26 -10.47 22.06 -2.83
N GLY A 27 -9.93 22.50 -3.98
CA GLY A 27 -8.99 23.62 -4.05
C GLY A 27 -7.66 23.35 -3.32
N VAL A 28 -7.27 22.09 -3.17
CA VAL A 28 -6.04 21.70 -2.45
C VAL A 28 -4.89 21.63 -3.45
N PRO A 29 -3.80 22.41 -3.25
CA PRO A 29 -2.65 22.35 -4.14
C PRO A 29 -1.90 21.03 -4.00
N PHE A 30 -1.40 20.51 -5.13
CA PHE A 30 -0.62 19.28 -5.21
C PHE A 30 0.32 19.28 -6.43
N GLU A 31 1.42 18.53 -6.35
CA GLU A 31 2.31 18.21 -7.46
C GLU A 31 1.77 16.98 -8.22
N ASP A 32 1.42 17.12 -9.51
CA ASP A 32 1.02 16.01 -10.39
C ASP A 32 2.25 15.50 -11.17
N ARG A 33 2.96 14.53 -10.60
CA ARG A 33 4.15 13.92 -11.23
C ARG A 33 3.73 12.75 -12.12
N ARG A 34 3.98 12.90 -13.42
CA ARG A 34 3.58 11.96 -14.46
C ARG A 34 4.77 11.16 -14.99
N PHE A 35 4.65 9.84 -14.95
CA PHE A 35 5.69 8.91 -15.41
C PHE A 35 5.39 8.36 -16.81
N THR A 36 6.45 8.15 -17.57
CA THR A 36 6.43 7.40 -18.83
C THR A 36 6.35 5.89 -18.58
N HIS A 37 6.00 5.10 -19.60
CA HIS A 37 5.98 3.64 -19.50
C HIS A 37 7.39 3.07 -19.34
N GLU A 38 8.43 3.79 -19.78
CA GLU A 38 9.83 3.40 -19.66
C GLU A 38 10.36 3.63 -18.23
N GLU A 39 9.88 4.67 -17.54
CA GLU A 39 10.21 4.91 -16.13
C GLU A 39 9.52 3.89 -15.21
N TRP A 40 8.29 3.48 -15.54
CA TRP A 40 7.41 2.69 -14.65
C TRP A 40 7.92 1.30 -14.22
N PRO A 41 8.61 0.49 -15.05
CA PRO A 41 9.17 -0.79 -14.64
C PRO A 41 10.12 -0.69 -13.45
N SER A 42 10.78 0.46 -13.25
CA SER A 42 11.57 0.72 -12.04
C SER A 42 10.71 0.90 -10.77
N PHE A 43 9.41 1.15 -10.95
CA PHE A 43 8.42 1.42 -9.90
C PHE A 43 7.41 0.30 -9.66
N LYS A 44 7.26 -0.68 -10.57
CA LYS A 44 6.31 -1.80 -10.39
C LYS A 44 6.87 -3.17 -10.82
N PRO A 45 7.56 -3.89 -9.92
CA PRO A 45 7.99 -5.27 -10.15
C PRO A 45 6.80 -6.22 -10.37
N ASP A 46 7.02 -7.28 -11.15
CA ASP A 46 6.02 -8.33 -11.45
C ASP A 46 5.42 -8.97 -10.18
N VAL A 47 6.13 -8.89 -9.05
CA VAL A 47 5.70 -9.37 -7.73
C VAL A 47 4.32 -8.84 -7.29
N TYR A 48 3.92 -7.64 -7.70
CA TYR A 48 2.59 -7.09 -7.38
C TYR A 48 1.46 -7.81 -8.12
N LYS A 49 1.73 -8.27 -9.35
CA LYS A 49 0.77 -9.04 -10.16
C LYS A 49 0.65 -10.46 -9.61
N ASP A 50 1.78 -11.07 -9.24
CA ASP A 50 1.80 -12.41 -8.65
C ASP A 50 1.07 -12.44 -7.30
N PHE A 51 1.30 -11.44 -6.45
CA PHE A 51 0.52 -11.29 -5.21
C PHE A 51 -0.97 -11.09 -5.48
N GLY A 52 -1.34 -10.30 -6.48
CA GLY A 52 -2.73 -10.13 -6.90
C GLY A 52 -3.41 -11.44 -7.30
N TYR A 53 -2.73 -12.30 -8.06
CA TYR A 53 -3.27 -13.60 -8.45
C TYR A 53 -3.37 -14.60 -7.30
N ALA A 54 -2.42 -14.58 -6.35
CA ALA A 54 -2.47 -15.46 -5.19
C ALA A 54 -3.52 -15.01 -4.15
N SER A 55 -3.65 -13.69 -3.95
CA SER A 55 -4.54 -13.10 -2.94
C SER A 55 -6.02 -13.19 -3.29
N HIS A 56 -6.40 -12.96 -4.56
CA HIS A 56 -7.80 -12.95 -4.96
C HIS A 56 -8.56 -14.25 -4.62
N PRO A 57 -8.13 -15.45 -5.07
CA PRO A 57 -8.84 -16.69 -4.76
C PRO A 57 -8.80 -17.00 -3.26
N TYR A 58 -7.71 -16.67 -2.56
CA TYR A 58 -7.63 -16.82 -1.11
C TYR A 58 -8.71 -16.01 -0.39
N TYR A 59 -8.85 -14.71 -0.72
CA TYR A 59 -9.83 -13.84 -0.08
C TYR A 59 -11.27 -14.25 -0.39
N MET A 60 -11.57 -14.71 -1.61
CA MET A 60 -12.92 -15.17 -1.94
C MET A 60 -13.33 -16.38 -1.09
N VAL A 61 -12.41 -17.30 -0.83
CA VAL A 61 -12.66 -18.44 0.05
C VAL A 61 -12.64 -18.06 1.53
N PHE A 62 -11.71 -17.20 1.95
CA PHE A 62 -11.60 -16.73 3.33
C PHE A 62 -12.85 -15.97 3.80
N LEU A 63 -13.41 -15.12 2.95
CA LEU A 63 -14.64 -14.36 3.20
C LEU A 63 -15.92 -15.19 2.97
N GLY A 64 -15.80 -16.46 2.58
CA GLY A 64 -16.94 -17.36 2.35
C GLY A 64 -17.77 -17.03 1.11
N VAL A 65 -17.24 -16.24 0.18
CA VAL A 65 -17.89 -15.93 -1.11
C VAL A 65 -17.83 -17.14 -2.04
N GLU A 66 -16.69 -17.82 -2.05
CA GLU A 66 -16.45 -19.02 -2.87
C GLU A 66 -16.07 -20.22 -1.99
N GLN A 67 -16.30 -21.43 -2.50
CA GLN A 67 -15.81 -22.66 -1.88
C GLN A 67 -14.44 -23.02 -2.44
N GLY A 68 -13.55 -23.52 -1.59
CA GLY A 68 -12.23 -23.98 -2.02
C GLY A 68 -11.38 -24.47 -0.86
N ASP A 69 -10.21 -25.01 -1.19
CA ASP A 69 -9.21 -25.42 -0.20
C ASP A 69 -8.49 -24.18 0.34
N LYS A 70 -9.03 -23.65 1.45
CA LYS A 70 -8.49 -22.46 2.13
C LYS A 70 -7.03 -22.65 2.56
N GLU A 71 -6.63 -23.86 2.97
CA GLU A 71 -5.27 -24.10 3.45
C GLU A 71 -4.26 -24.12 2.31
N ALA A 72 -4.61 -24.73 1.17
CA ALA A 72 -3.77 -24.68 -0.03
C ALA A 72 -3.62 -23.24 -0.54
N LEU A 73 -4.74 -22.51 -0.67
CA LEU A 73 -4.74 -21.12 -1.13
C LEU A 73 -3.95 -20.19 -0.18
N TYR A 74 -4.04 -20.43 1.13
CA TYR A 74 -3.25 -19.67 2.11
C TYR A 74 -1.74 -19.87 1.92
N LYS A 75 -1.27 -21.07 1.56
CA LYS A 75 0.17 -21.31 1.32
C LYS A 75 0.68 -20.50 0.13
N ASP A 76 -0.08 -20.48 -0.96
CA ASP A 76 0.27 -19.70 -2.14
C ASP A 76 0.23 -18.19 -1.85
N PHE A 77 -0.80 -17.75 -1.13
CA PHE A 77 -0.94 -16.38 -0.64
C PHE A 77 0.24 -15.94 0.25
N ALA A 78 0.57 -16.72 1.28
CA ALA A 78 1.64 -16.41 2.23
C ALA A 78 3.00 -16.37 1.53
N LYS A 79 3.26 -17.27 0.58
CA LYS A 79 4.47 -17.26 -0.24
C LYS A 79 4.55 -16.01 -1.11
N ALA A 80 3.45 -15.64 -1.78
CA ALA A 80 3.42 -14.44 -2.61
C ALA A 80 3.58 -13.16 -1.77
N PHE A 81 3.01 -13.14 -0.55
CA PHE A 81 3.21 -12.05 0.40
C PHE A 81 4.68 -11.92 0.82
N ASP A 82 5.34 -13.01 1.19
CA ASP A 82 6.75 -13.03 1.59
C ASP A 82 7.66 -12.47 0.48
N GLU A 83 7.42 -12.85 -0.77
CA GLU A 83 8.12 -12.28 -1.92
C GLU A 83 7.82 -10.79 -2.12
N LEU A 84 6.56 -10.38 -2.01
CA LEU A 84 6.19 -8.96 -2.07
C LEU A 84 6.87 -8.14 -0.96
N ALA A 85 6.85 -8.65 0.27
CA ALA A 85 7.41 -7.98 1.44
C ALA A 85 8.92 -7.76 1.29
N LYS A 86 9.68 -8.76 0.80
CA LYS A 86 11.11 -8.60 0.48
C LYS A 86 11.37 -7.45 -0.51
N HIS A 87 10.51 -7.26 -1.50
CA HIS A 87 10.64 -6.15 -2.46
C HIS A 87 10.35 -4.81 -1.79
N ILE A 88 9.29 -4.74 -0.96
CA ILE A 88 8.94 -3.54 -0.19
C ILE A 88 10.08 -3.16 0.77
N GLU A 89 10.66 -4.12 1.50
CA GLU A 89 11.82 -3.90 2.37
C GLU A 89 13.03 -3.37 1.61
N LYS A 90 13.28 -3.87 0.39
CA LYS A 90 14.32 -3.34 -0.48
C LYS A 90 14.05 -1.87 -0.84
N TYR A 91 12.80 -1.49 -1.13
CA TYR A 91 12.45 -0.09 -1.38
C TYR A 91 12.67 0.80 -0.16
N LEU A 92 12.19 0.37 1.01
CA LEU A 92 12.40 1.08 2.28
C LEU A 92 13.89 1.29 2.58
N LYS A 93 14.69 0.23 2.40
CA LYS A 93 16.14 0.28 2.60
C LYS A 93 16.82 1.25 1.62
N ASN A 94 16.44 1.21 0.35
CA ASN A 94 17.03 2.08 -0.69
C ASN A 94 16.65 3.55 -0.49
N ALA A 95 15.44 3.83 -0.02
CA ALA A 95 14.97 5.18 0.26
C ALA A 95 15.65 5.78 1.50
N GLY A 96 15.87 4.97 2.54
CA GLY A 96 16.63 5.36 3.74
C GLY A 96 15.98 6.40 4.64
N ASN A 97 14.76 6.83 4.33
CA ASN A 97 14.02 7.89 5.03
C ASN A 97 12.77 7.36 5.77
N GLY A 98 12.53 6.05 5.74
CA GLY A 98 11.36 5.40 6.34
C GLY A 98 10.08 5.48 5.48
N PHE A 99 10.16 6.01 4.26
CA PHE A 99 9.11 5.95 3.25
C PHE A 99 9.58 5.07 2.07
N LEU A 100 8.64 4.70 1.20
CA LEU A 100 8.93 3.78 0.11
C LEU A 100 9.81 4.39 -1.00
N PHE A 101 9.89 5.72 -1.07
CA PHE A 101 10.70 6.43 -2.07
C PHE A 101 11.65 7.44 -1.43
N SER A 102 12.83 7.60 -2.04
CA SER A 102 13.85 8.57 -1.59
C SER A 102 13.34 10.03 -1.62
N GLY A 103 12.34 10.32 -2.47
CA GLY A 103 11.65 11.61 -2.53
C GLY A 103 10.77 11.95 -1.33
N GLY A 104 10.63 11.03 -0.35
CA GLY A 104 9.84 11.23 0.86
C GLY A 104 8.46 10.60 0.77
N LEU A 105 7.55 11.09 1.61
CA LEU A 105 6.16 10.62 1.73
C LEU A 105 5.39 10.77 0.41
N THR A 106 4.73 9.70 -0.02
CA THR A 106 3.86 9.66 -1.20
C THR A 106 2.52 9.01 -0.88
N TRP A 107 1.55 9.10 -1.80
CA TRP A 107 0.26 8.43 -1.65
C TRP A 107 0.38 6.90 -1.47
N ILE A 108 1.42 6.29 -2.03
CA ILE A 108 1.69 4.84 -1.93
C ILE A 108 1.99 4.43 -0.49
N ASP A 109 2.64 5.29 0.30
CA ASP A 109 2.94 5.01 1.70
C ASP A 109 1.66 4.82 2.51
N PHE A 110 0.63 5.65 2.29
CA PHE A 110 -0.67 5.51 2.94
C PHE A 110 -1.41 4.25 2.49
N SER A 111 -1.35 3.93 1.19
CA SER A 111 -2.00 2.73 0.67
C SER A 111 -1.34 1.46 1.22
N ALA A 112 0.00 1.44 1.28
CA ALA A 112 0.76 0.34 1.84
C ALA A 112 0.54 0.21 3.35
N SER A 113 0.52 1.31 4.10
CA SER A 113 0.30 1.27 5.55
C SER A 113 -1.08 0.73 5.91
N GLU A 114 -2.15 1.20 5.24
CA GLU A 114 -3.50 0.68 5.51
C GLU A 114 -3.63 -0.79 5.08
N PHE A 115 -2.96 -1.18 3.99
CA PHE A 115 -2.93 -2.58 3.56
C PHE A 115 -2.22 -3.47 4.59
N HIS A 116 -1.05 -3.07 5.09
CA HIS A 116 -0.31 -3.82 6.09
C HIS A 116 -1.09 -3.95 7.40
N ASP A 117 -1.68 -2.87 7.90
CA ASP A 117 -2.49 -2.89 9.12
C ASP A 117 -3.70 -3.81 9.01
N THR A 118 -4.44 -3.69 7.91
CA THR A 118 -5.60 -4.55 7.65
C THR A 118 -5.18 -6.01 7.57
N LEU A 119 -4.12 -6.29 6.82
CA LEU A 119 -3.62 -7.65 6.66
C LEU A 119 -3.07 -8.21 7.99
N ASN A 120 -2.42 -7.38 8.81
CA ASN A 120 -1.92 -7.77 10.13
C ASN A 120 -3.06 -8.08 11.11
N GLY A 121 -4.23 -7.45 10.96
CA GLY A 121 -5.44 -7.80 11.70
C GLY A 121 -5.90 -9.23 11.44
N PHE A 122 -5.86 -9.68 10.18
CA PHE A 122 -6.26 -11.04 9.79
C PHE A 122 -5.14 -12.09 9.95
N HIS A 123 -3.89 -11.69 9.66
CA HIS A 123 -2.73 -12.56 9.49
C HIS A 123 -1.47 -12.01 10.17
N PRO A 124 -1.48 -11.83 11.50
CA PRO A 124 -0.35 -11.25 12.23
C PRO A 124 0.94 -12.09 12.13
N GLU A 125 0.82 -13.39 11.85
CA GLU A 125 1.94 -14.29 11.65
C GLU A 125 2.83 -13.93 10.45
N LEU A 126 2.27 -13.33 9.40
CA LEU A 126 3.02 -12.96 8.19
C LEU A 126 4.07 -11.87 8.46
N PHE A 127 3.79 -10.98 9.40
CA PHE A 127 4.65 -9.84 9.71
C PHE A 127 5.78 -10.16 10.67
N LYS A 128 5.80 -11.36 11.27
CA LYS A 128 6.90 -11.81 12.14
C LYS A 128 8.24 -11.85 11.39
N ASN A 129 8.20 -12.19 10.09
CA ASN A 129 9.37 -12.24 9.22
C ASN A 129 9.65 -10.90 8.54
N HIS A 130 8.70 -9.96 8.56
CA HIS A 130 8.76 -8.68 7.86
C HIS A 130 8.38 -7.49 8.77
N PRO A 131 9.03 -7.32 9.93
CA PRO A 131 8.64 -6.27 10.90
C PRO A 131 8.85 -4.85 10.36
N GLU A 132 9.68 -4.67 9.33
CA GLU A 132 9.92 -3.36 8.71
C GLU A 132 8.67 -2.80 8.02
N LEU A 133 7.77 -3.65 7.53
CA LEU A 133 6.48 -3.21 6.96
C LEU A 133 5.57 -2.59 8.02
N LEU A 134 5.57 -3.14 9.24
CA LEU A 134 4.82 -2.56 10.36
C LEU A 134 5.47 -1.26 10.85
N LYS A 135 6.80 -1.20 10.93
CA LYS A 135 7.52 0.05 11.25
C LYS A 135 7.24 1.17 10.23
N HIS A 136 7.17 0.82 8.95
CA HIS A 136 6.73 1.75 7.90
C HIS A 136 5.30 2.24 8.15
N SER A 137 4.39 1.34 8.51
CA SER A 137 2.99 1.69 8.80
C SER A 137 2.90 2.63 10.02
N GLU A 138 3.59 2.30 11.12
CA GLU A 138 3.74 3.15 12.31
C GLU A 138 4.31 4.53 11.96
N LYS A 139 5.29 4.59 11.06
CA LYS A 139 5.86 5.86 10.59
C LYS A 139 4.80 6.72 9.90
N VAL A 140 3.99 6.14 9.00
CA VAL A 140 2.90 6.84 8.31
C VAL A 140 1.84 7.26 9.32
N HIS A 141 1.40 6.37 10.21
CA HIS A 141 0.38 6.68 11.22
C HIS A 141 0.84 7.67 12.27
N SER A 142 2.14 7.86 12.49
CA SER A 142 2.67 8.88 13.40
C SER A 142 2.62 10.31 12.82
N LEU A 143 2.23 10.47 11.55
CA LEU A 143 2.16 11.79 10.92
C LEU A 143 1.16 12.69 11.67
N PRO A 144 1.55 13.91 12.10
CA PRO A 144 0.69 14.80 12.86
C PRO A 144 -0.67 15.08 12.20
N GLN A 145 -0.68 15.14 10.87
CA GLN A 145 -1.86 15.43 10.06
C GLN A 145 -2.90 14.29 10.09
N LEU A 146 -2.49 13.08 10.47
CA LEU A 146 -3.39 11.93 10.57
C LEU A 146 -3.98 11.75 11.97
N GLN A 147 -3.40 12.34 13.01
CA GLN A 147 -3.75 12.02 14.40
C GLN A 147 -5.22 12.28 14.71
N ASP A 148 -5.76 13.40 14.25
CA ASP A 148 -7.17 13.74 14.47
C ASP A 148 -8.11 12.74 13.77
N TYR A 149 -7.78 12.31 12.55
CA TYR A 149 -8.56 11.30 11.85
C TYR A 149 -8.43 9.93 12.53
N LEU A 150 -7.21 9.44 12.78
CA LEU A 150 -6.96 8.12 13.36
C LEU A 150 -7.58 7.98 14.76
N LYS A 151 -7.60 9.06 15.55
CA LYS A 151 -8.26 9.10 16.86
C LYS A 151 -9.79 9.02 16.76
N ASN A 152 -10.39 9.62 15.73
CA ASN A 152 -11.84 9.81 15.64
C ASN A 152 -12.52 8.92 14.57
N ARG A 153 -11.76 8.19 13.74
CA ARG A 153 -12.32 7.35 12.69
C ARG A 153 -13.21 6.26 13.28
N PRO A 154 -14.33 5.89 12.62
CA PRO A 154 -15.17 4.80 13.07
C PRO A 154 -14.37 3.52 13.26
N LYS A 155 -14.64 2.79 14.34
CA LYS A 155 -14.11 1.43 14.52
C LYS A 155 -14.89 0.49 13.62
N THR A 156 -14.19 -0.15 12.70
CA THR A 156 -14.73 -1.21 11.86
C THR A 156 -14.23 -2.56 12.35
N GLU A 157 -15.02 -3.61 12.12
CA GLU A 157 -14.56 -4.98 12.30
C GLU A 157 -13.56 -5.28 11.18
N ASN A 158 -12.27 -5.27 11.53
CA ASN A 158 -11.22 -5.94 10.79
C ASN A 158 -10.73 -7.08 11.67
#